data_AF-A0A7S3NIL0-F1
#
_entry.id   AF-A0A7S3NIL0-F1
#
_cell.length_a   1.000
_cell.length_b   1.000
_cell.length_c   1.000
_cell.angle_alpha   90.00
_cell.angle_beta   90.00
_cell.angle_gamma   90.00
#
_symmetry.space_group_name_H-M   'P 1'
#
loop_
_entity.id
_entity.type
_entity.pdbx_description
1 polymer ?
#
loop_
_entity_poly.entity_id
_entity_poly.type
_entity_poly.pdbx_seq_one_letter_code
_entity_poly.pdbx_strand_id
1 'polypeptide(L)'
;DERNGPGGSRSQFLMKLQTILLEPEGEPVLAWKDKLLHILDMARLVNEVMPQHFSAKSGCRFSSFSRQLNNYGFENTLRGSRFKPIYRQINPDVVTIHDFHKIKRGSSIREARAEIAATYDIPL
;
A
#
# COMPACT_ATOMS: atom_id res chain seq x y z
N ASP A 1 4.38 -7.99 -19.54
CA ASP A 1 3.06 -8.19 -20.14
C ASP A 1 2.05 -8.49 -19.03
N GLU A 2 1.49 -7.43 -18.42
CA GLU A 2 0.28 -7.52 -17.58
C GLU A 2 -0.58 -6.32 -17.96
N ARG A 3 -1.28 -6.46 -19.09
CA ARG A 3 -2.26 -5.50 -19.58
C ARG A 3 -3.50 -5.58 -18.69
N ASN A 4 -3.88 -4.47 -18.07
CA ASN A 4 -5.26 -4.29 -17.62
C ASN A 4 -5.69 -2.87 -17.95
N GLY A 5 -6.65 -2.80 -18.87
CA GLY A 5 -7.27 -1.59 -19.38
C GLY A 5 -8.23 -0.93 -18.38
N PRO A 6 -8.98 0.09 -18.83
CA PRO A 6 -9.62 1.06 -17.95
C PRO A 6 -10.93 0.52 -17.38
N GLY A 7 -11.03 0.46 -16.05
CA GLY A 7 -12.27 0.23 -15.31
C GLY A 7 -12.36 -1.12 -14.58
N GLY A 8 -12.23 -1.08 -13.25
CA GLY A 8 -13.07 -1.91 -12.37
C GLY A 8 -12.52 -3.22 -11.78
N SER A 9 -11.33 -3.72 -12.13
CA SER A 9 -10.76 -4.88 -11.42
C SER A 9 -9.86 -4.43 -10.25
N ARG A 10 -10.20 -4.85 -9.03
CA ARG A 10 -9.32 -4.71 -7.86
C ARG A 10 -7.97 -5.33 -8.20
N SER A 11 -6.88 -4.58 -8.01
CA SER A 11 -5.57 -5.09 -8.36
C SER A 11 -5.20 -6.32 -7.52
N GLN A 12 -4.50 -7.28 -8.12
CA GLN A 12 -3.98 -8.45 -7.39
C GLN A 12 -3.16 -8.04 -6.16
N PHE A 13 -2.44 -6.92 -6.24
CA PHE A 13 -1.66 -6.39 -5.14
C PHE A 13 -2.55 -6.03 -3.94
N LEU A 14 -3.62 -5.27 -4.16
CA LEU A 14 -4.52 -4.85 -3.07
C LEU A 14 -5.29 -6.03 -2.49
N MET A 15 -5.69 -7.00 -3.33
CA MET A 15 -6.34 -8.22 -2.84
C MET A 15 -5.39 -9.01 -1.93
N LYS A 16 -4.15 -9.23 -2.35
CA LYS A 16 -3.14 -9.94 -1.54
C LYS A 16 -2.81 -9.20 -0.25
N LEU A 17 -2.65 -7.88 -0.31
CA LEU A 17 -2.42 -7.06 0.88
C LEU A 17 -3.59 -7.15 1.86
N GLN A 18 -4.82 -7.09 1.36
CA GLN A 18 -6.03 -7.25 2.15
C GLN A 18 -6.11 -8.65 2.78
N THR A 19 -5.79 -9.71 2.04
CA THR A 19 -5.73 -11.08 2.55
C THR A 19 -4.76 -11.19 3.72
N ILE A 20 -3.52 -10.71 3.56
CA ILE A 20 -2.51 -10.77 4.63
C ILE A 20 -2.99 -10.04 5.89
N LEU A 21 -3.66 -8.89 5.73
CA LEU A 21 -4.17 -8.10 6.86
C LEU A 21 -5.37 -8.73 7.58
N LEU A 22 -6.07 -9.67 6.93
CA LEU A 22 -7.21 -10.39 7.50
C LEU A 22 -6.81 -11.74 8.10
N GLU A 23 -5.64 -12.26 7.75
CA GLU A 23 -5.13 -13.54 8.23
C GLU A 23 -4.45 -13.39 9.61
N PRO A 24 -4.72 -14.28 10.57
CA PRO A 24 -4.09 -14.25 11.89
C PRO A 24 -2.56 -14.34 11.83
N GLU A 25 -2.00 -15.08 10.86
CA GLU A 25 -0.55 -15.15 10.69
C GLU A 25 0.07 -13.84 10.20
N GLY A 26 -0.73 -12.99 9.54
CA GLY A 26 -0.31 -11.69 9.04
C GLY A 26 -0.34 -10.58 10.09
N GLU A 27 -1.22 -10.65 11.08
CA GLU A 27 -1.37 -9.66 12.16
C GLU A 27 -0.03 -9.29 12.85
N PRO A 28 0.83 -10.24 13.29
CA PRO A 28 2.10 -9.88 13.94
C PRO A 28 3.11 -9.22 12.98
N VAL A 29 2.86 -9.23 11.67
CA VAL A 29 3.75 -8.72 10.62
C VAL A 29 3.25 -7.39 10.06
N LEU A 30 1.95 -7.28 9.80
CA LEU A 30 1.25 -6.13 9.26
C LEU A 30 -0.03 -5.88 10.04
N ALA A 31 -0.30 -4.62 10.36
CA ALA A 31 -1.57 -4.22 10.94
C ALA A 31 -2.15 -3.01 10.23
N TRP A 32 -3.47 -2.99 10.07
CA TRP A 32 -4.20 -1.81 9.61
C TRP A 32 -4.97 -1.22 10.79
N LYS A 33 -4.60 -0.01 11.19
CA LYS A 33 -5.21 0.68 12.33
C LYS A 33 -5.24 2.18 12.07
N ASP A 34 -6.36 2.84 12.39
CA ASP A 34 -6.49 4.30 12.29
C ASP A 34 -6.09 4.88 10.91
N LYS A 35 -6.44 4.17 9.84
CA LYS A 35 -6.08 4.50 8.43
C LYS A 35 -4.59 4.40 8.10
N LEU A 36 -3.83 3.73 8.97
CA LEU A 36 -2.39 3.51 8.84
C LEU A 36 -2.12 2.01 8.66
N LEU A 37 -1.27 1.72 7.68
CA LEU A 37 -0.63 0.43 7.50
C LEU A 37 0.68 0.43 8.28
N HIS A 38 0.71 -0.34 9.37
CA HIS A 38 1.87 -0.55 10.21
C HIS A 38 2.63 -1.79 9.74
N ILE A 39 3.93 -1.65 9.51
CA ILE A 39 4.83 -2.80 9.36
C ILE A 39 5.41 -3.11 10.74
N LEU A 40 4.90 -4.16 11.36
CA LEU A 40 5.26 -4.57 12.72
C LEU A 40 6.52 -5.42 12.74
N ASP A 41 6.74 -6.26 11.73
CA ASP A 41 7.97 -7.05 11.59
C ASP A 41 8.48 -7.00 10.15
N MET A 42 9.49 -6.16 9.93
CA MET A 42 10.09 -5.98 8.62
C MET A 42 10.82 -7.25 8.13
N ALA A 43 11.48 -7.98 9.04
CA ALA A 43 12.26 -9.15 8.67
C ALA A 43 11.34 -10.29 8.23
N ARG A 44 10.27 -10.54 8.99
CA ARG A 44 9.26 -11.54 8.63
C ARG A 44 8.46 -11.13 7.40
N LEU A 45 8.14 -9.84 7.25
CA LEU A 45 7.48 -9.35 6.03
C LEU A 45 8.28 -9.70 4.78
N VAL A 46 9.58 -9.41 4.75
CA VAL A 46 10.41 -9.59 3.56
C VAL A 46 10.77 -11.07 3.32
N ASN A 47 11.04 -11.83 4.37
CA ASN A 47 11.57 -13.19 4.23
C ASN A 47 10.50 -14.29 4.25
N GLU A 48 9.36 -14.06 4.90
CA GLU A 48 8.31 -15.08 5.07
C GLU A 48 7.05 -14.71 4.26
N VAL A 49 6.48 -13.54 4.52
CA VAL A 49 5.16 -13.16 3.98
C VAL A 49 5.24 -12.76 2.50
N MET A 50 6.14 -11.84 2.14
CA MET A 50 6.23 -11.35 0.76
C MET A 50 6.50 -12.45 -0.28
N PRO A 51 7.39 -13.43 -0.02
CA PRO A 51 7.63 -14.54 -0.95
C PRO A 51 6.41 -15.43 -1.17
N GLN A 52 5.55 -15.60 -0.15
CA GLN A 52 4.33 -16.43 -0.25
C GLN A 52 3.24 -15.75 -1.08
N HIS A 53 3.08 -14.42 -0.95
CA HIS A 53 1.97 -13.72 -1.61
C HIS A 53 2.36 -12.97 -2.89
N PHE A 54 3.54 -12.35 -2.96
CA PHE A 54 3.92 -11.42 -4.04
C PHE A 54 4.97 -11.97 -5.02
N SER A 55 5.11 -13.29 -5.10
CA SER A 55 6.07 -13.96 -5.99
C SER A 55 5.86 -13.62 -7.47
N ALA A 56 6.85 -12.96 -8.06
CA ALA A 56 7.30 -13.25 -9.41
C ALA A 56 8.64 -13.99 -9.26
N LYS A 57 8.98 -14.86 -10.22
CA LYS A 57 10.11 -15.82 -10.28
C LYS A 57 11.54 -15.28 -9.97
N SER A 58 11.69 -14.06 -9.45
CA SER A 58 12.94 -13.46 -9.01
C SER A 58 12.66 -12.50 -7.84
N GLY A 59 13.16 -12.84 -6.65
CA GLY A 59 13.23 -12.04 -5.41
C GLY A 59 12.29 -10.84 -5.29
N CYS A 60 11.20 -10.99 -4.54
CA CYS A 60 10.32 -9.88 -4.19
C CYS A 60 11.05 -8.90 -3.25
N ARG A 61 11.59 -7.80 -3.80
CA ARG A 61 12.24 -6.76 -3.01
C ARG A 61 11.22 -5.86 -2.32
N PHE A 62 11.50 -5.46 -1.08
CA PHE A 62 10.69 -4.49 -0.36
C PHE A 62 10.50 -3.17 -1.12
N SER A 63 11.50 -2.74 -1.90
CA SER A 63 11.40 -1.54 -2.74
C SER A 63 10.25 -1.64 -3.76
N SER A 64 9.99 -2.83 -4.31
CA SER A 64 8.90 -3.07 -5.25
C SER A 64 7.55 -3.05 -4.54
N PHE A 65 7.46 -3.65 -3.36
CA PHE A 65 6.27 -3.58 -2.50
C PHE A 65 5.94 -2.13 -2.11
N SER A 66 6.94 -1.38 -1.65
CA SER A 66 6.81 0.05 -1.35
C SER A 66 6.37 0.88 -2.57
N ARG A 67 6.87 0.55 -3.77
CA ARG A 67 6.44 1.22 -5.00
C ARG A 67 4.99 0.94 -5.33
N GLN A 68 4.54 -0.30 -5.14
CA GLN A 68 3.13 -0.66 -5.32
C GLN A 68 2.25 0.09 -4.32
N LEU A 69 2.64 0.16 -3.04
CA LEU A 69 1.98 1.02 -2.04
C LEU A 69 1.83 2.47 -2.53
N ASN A 70 2.91 3.09 -3.01
CA ASN A 70 2.87 4.46 -3.53
C ASN A 70 1.93 4.64 -4.74
N ASN A 71 1.82 3.63 -5.62
CA ASN A 71 0.92 3.63 -6.78
C ASN A 71 -0.57 3.53 -6.40
N TYR A 72 -0.86 3.13 -5.16
CA TYR A 72 -2.20 2.99 -4.61
C TYR A 72 -2.47 3.98 -3.47
N GLY A 73 -1.71 5.08 -3.41
CA GLY A 73 -1.96 6.17 -2.48
C GLY A 73 -1.54 5.93 -1.03
N PHE A 74 -0.71 4.92 -0.77
CA PHE A 74 -0.12 4.71 0.55
C PHE A 74 1.14 5.54 0.71
N GLU A 75 1.08 6.60 1.52
CA GLU A 75 2.17 7.51 1.80
C GLU A 75 2.95 7.11 3.05
N ASN A 76 4.26 6.87 2.93
CA ASN A 76 5.11 6.66 4.09
C ASN A 76 5.18 7.95 4.94
N THR A 77 4.68 7.88 6.17
CA THR A 77 4.56 8.98 7.13
C THR A 77 5.87 9.33 7.84
N LEU A 78 6.85 8.41 7.83
CA LEU A 78 8.12 8.55 8.55
C LEU A 78 9.32 8.38 7.59
N ARG A 79 9.35 9.15 6.50
CA ARG A 79 10.47 9.12 5.54
C ARG A 79 11.80 9.46 6.23
N GLY A 80 12.83 8.65 6.00
CA GLY A 80 14.19 8.88 6.53
C GLY A 80 14.39 8.47 7.99
N SER A 81 13.38 7.86 8.62
CA SER A 81 13.44 7.41 10.00
C SER A 81 14.12 6.05 10.14
N ARG A 82 14.85 5.83 11.25
CA ARG A 82 15.33 4.50 11.69
C ARG A 82 14.19 3.59 12.19
N PHE A 83 12.98 4.14 12.33
CA PHE A 83 11.81 3.43 12.80
C PHE A 83 11.15 2.61 11.67
N LYS A 84 10.35 1.62 12.08
CA LYS A 84 9.60 0.76 11.14
C LYS A 84 8.66 1.64 10.28
N PRO A 85 8.62 1.42 8.96
CA PRO A 85 7.81 2.25 8.08
C PRO A 85 6.31 2.11 8.37
N ILE A 86 5.61 3.24 8.41
CA ILE A 86 4.16 3.33 8.56
C ILE A 86 3.60 4.10 7.36
N TYR A 87 2.61 3.54 6.68
CA TYR A 87 1.99 4.14 5.51
C TYR A 87 0.58 4.62 5.81
N ARG A 88 0.28 5.87 5.47
CA ARG A 88 -1.07 6.43 5.52
C ARG A 88 -1.74 6.29 4.17
N GLN A 89 -2.99 5.85 4.13
CA GLN A 89 -3.78 5.93 2.91
C GLN A 89 -4.32 7.35 2.74
N ILE A 90 -4.09 7.94 1.57
CA ILE A 90 -4.50 9.32 1.25
C ILE A 90 -5.97 9.42 0.84
N ASN A 91 -6.58 8.33 0.37
CA ASN A 91 -8.01 8.30 0.09
C ASN A 91 -8.81 8.34 1.42
N PRO A 92 -9.58 9.41 1.70
CA PRO A 92 -10.29 9.57 2.98
C PRO A 92 -11.38 8.51 3.21
N ASP A 93 -11.92 7.92 2.13
CA ASP A 93 -13.00 6.93 2.16
C ASP A 93 -12.52 5.53 2.55
N VAL A 94 -11.20 5.32 2.62
CA VAL A 94 -10.58 4.07 3.05
C VAL A 94 -10.32 4.13 4.55
N VAL A 95 -11.30 3.68 5.32
CA VAL A 95 -11.24 3.71 6.79
C VAL A 95 -10.82 2.34 7.32
N THR A 96 -11.43 1.29 6.81
CA THR A 96 -11.26 -0.09 7.25
C THR A 96 -10.55 -0.93 6.18
N ILE A 97 -10.07 -2.12 6.56
CA ILE A 97 -9.49 -3.08 5.61
C ILE A 97 -10.51 -3.44 4.51
N HIS A 98 -11.80 -3.48 4.83
CA HIS A 98 -12.86 -3.80 3.85
C HIS A 98 -13.03 -2.72 2.78
N ASP A 99 -12.58 -1.49 3.04
CA ASP A 99 -12.69 -0.37 2.10
C ASP A 99 -11.62 -0.38 1.00
N PHE A 100 -10.69 -1.35 1.00
CA PHE A 100 -9.63 -1.42 -0.01
C PHE A 100 -10.16 -1.53 -1.45
N HIS A 101 -11.41 -1.98 -1.63
CA HIS A 101 -12.09 -1.97 -2.93
C HIS A 101 -12.34 -0.57 -3.51
N LYS A 102 -12.30 0.48 -2.68
CA LYS A 102 -12.45 1.88 -3.08
C LYS A 102 -11.15 2.48 -3.62
N ILE A 103 -10.02 1.81 -3.43
CA ILE A 103 -8.71 2.27 -3.91
C ILE A 103 -8.62 2.05 -5.42
N LYS A 104 -8.35 3.13 -6.16
CA LYS A 104 -8.15 3.09 -7.61
C LYS A 104 -6.64 3.09 -7.93
N ARG A 105 -6.26 2.41 -9.02
CA ARG A 105 -4.94 2.59 -9.64
C ARG A 105 -4.96 3.92 -10.39
N GLY A 106 -3.87 4.67 -10.37
CA GLY A 106 -3.95 6.12 -10.59
C GLY A 106 -3.51 6.68 -9.26
N SER A 107 -4.39 7.30 -8.46
CA SER A 107 -4.28 7.67 -7.03
C SER A 107 -2.89 7.74 -6.42
N SER A 108 -1.90 8.16 -7.21
CA SER A 108 -0.52 8.10 -6.79
C SER A 108 -0.37 9.22 -5.81
N ILE A 109 0.56 9.08 -4.87
CA ILE A 109 0.87 10.20 -3.97
C ILE A 109 1.14 11.48 -4.78
N ARG A 110 1.73 11.35 -5.97
CA ARG A 110 1.98 12.49 -6.87
C ARG A 110 0.69 13.10 -7.41
N GLU A 111 -0.25 12.30 -7.91
CA GLU A 111 -1.54 12.80 -8.40
C GLU A 111 -2.41 13.34 -7.28
N ALA A 112 -2.50 12.65 -6.15
CA ALA A 112 -3.25 13.13 -4.99
C ALA A 112 -2.65 14.42 -4.41
N ARG A 113 -1.31 14.53 -4.36
CA ARG A 113 -0.66 15.81 -3.99
C ARG A 113 -0.95 16.89 -5.03
N ALA A 114 -1.00 16.56 -6.32
CA ALA A 114 -1.35 17.52 -7.37
C ALA A 114 -2.81 17.96 -7.29
N GLU A 115 -3.75 17.06 -7.00
CA GLU A 115 -5.17 17.40 -6.77
C GLU A 115 -5.35 18.28 -5.54
N ILE A 116 -4.67 17.96 -4.42
CA ILE A 116 -4.67 18.80 -3.21
C ILE A 116 -4.04 20.17 -3.53
N ALA A 117 -2.87 20.20 -4.16
CA ALA A 117 -2.19 21.44 -4.54
C ALA A 117 -3.08 22.32 -5.44
N ALA A 118 -3.77 21.73 -6.43
CA ALA A 118 -4.70 22.44 -7.29
C ALA A 118 -5.96 22.93 -6.53
N THR A 119 -6.42 22.18 -5.54
CA THR A 119 -7.60 22.54 -4.72
C THR A 119 -7.31 23.72 -3.78
N TYR A 120 -6.07 23.81 -3.26
CA TYR A 120 -5.67 24.82 -2.27
C TYR A 120 -4.69 25.87 -2.82
N ASP A 121 -4.48 25.92 -4.14
CA ASP A 121 -3.53 26.82 -4.83
C ASP A 121 -2.11 26.82 -4.22
N ILE A 122 -1.62 25.63 -3.85
CA ILE A 122 -0.29 25.45 -3.26
C ILE A 122 0.71 25.15 -4.38
N PRO A 123 1.78 25.95 -4.57
CA PRO A 123 2.81 25.65 -5.56
C PRO A 123 3.60 24.40 -5.17
N LEU A 124 3.78 23.48 -6.14
CA LEU A 124 4.50 22.20 -6.01
C LEU A 124 6.01 22.33 -6.21
#